data_AF-A0A0F8VA71-F1
#
_entry.id   AF-A0A0F8VA71-F1
#
_cell.length_a   1.000
_cell.length_b   1.000
_cell.length_c   1.000
_cell.angle_alpha   90.00
_cell.angle_beta   90.00
_cell.angle_gamma   90.00
#
_symmetry.space_group_name_H-M   'P 1'
#
loop_
_entity.id
_entity.type
_entity.pdbx_description
1 polymer ?
#
loop_
_entity_poly.entity_id
_entity_poly.type
_entity_poly.pdbx_seq_one_letter_code
_entity_poly.pdbx_strand_id
1 'polypeptide(L)' 'MCYQLIERFSVCGCLYFQHAIDPCTAYGQRGHQIQEKTVLVGYACPRHTGKRAPDASAAAWTAS' A
#
# COMPACT_ATOMS: atom_id res chain seq x y z
N MET A 1 -17.34 16.97 -5.73
CA MET A 1 -16.28 15.99 -6.01
C MET A 1 -16.29 15.03 -4.85
N CYS A 2 -16.53 13.74 -5.10
CA CYS A 2 -16.45 12.71 -4.07
C CYS A 2 -14.98 12.35 -3.85
N TYR A 3 -14.63 11.93 -2.65
CA TYR A 3 -13.31 11.41 -2.37
C TYR A 3 -13.36 9.92 -2.11
N GLN A 4 -12.33 9.21 -2.56
CA GLN A 4 -12.07 7.84 -2.15
C GLN A 4 -10.66 7.77 -1.58
N LEU A 5 -10.56 7.44 -0.29
CA LEU A 5 -9.27 7.36 0.39
C LEU A 5 -8.63 6.00 0.08
N ILE A 6 -7.39 6.02 -0.42
CA ILE A 6 -6.61 4.83 -0.72
C ILE A 6 -5.36 4.85 0.16
N GLU A 7 -5.23 3.86 1.01
CA GLU A 7 -4.06 3.69 1.85
C GLU A 7 -3.06 2.76 1.18
N ARG A 8 -1.80 3.20 1.06
CA ARG A 8 -0.72 2.43 0.41
C ARG A 8 0.54 2.43 1.25
N PHE A 9 1.34 1.36 1.14
CA PHE A 9 2.65 1.32 1.76
C PHE A 9 3.63 2.28 1.10
N SER A 10 4.39 3.03 1.90
CA SER A 10 5.27 4.10 1.41
C SER A 10 6.36 3.62 0.44
N VAL A 11 6.97 2.46 0.68
CA VAL A 11 8.10 1.99 -0.13
C VAL A 11 7.66 1.22 -1.36
N CYS A 12 6.65 0.36 -1.24
CA CYS A 12 6.27 -0.56 -2.31
C CYS A 12 4.96 -0.17 -3.01
N GLY A 13 4.28 0.89 -2.58
CA GLY A 13 3.02 1.37 -3.16
C GLY A 13 1.86 0.38 -3.10
N CYS A 14 2.04 -0.77 -2.45
CA CYS A 14 1.03 -1.82 -2.36
C CYS A 14 -0.19 -1.29 -1.61
N LEU A 15 -1.38 -1.70 -2.07
CA LEU A 15 -2.62 -1.38 -1.37
C LEU A 15 -2.57 -1.94 0.05
N TYR A 16 -2.78 -1.06 1.02
CA TYR A 16 -3.05 -1.43 2.40
C TYR A 16 -4.57 -1.55 2.59
N PHE A 17 -5.30 -0.50 2.23
CA PHE A 17 -6.76 -0.45 2.35
C PHE A 17 -7.38 0.49 1.33
N GLN A 18 -8.58 0.15 0.83
CA GLN A 18 -9.39 1.01 -0.03
C GLN A 18 -10.68 1.34 0.71
N HIS A 19 -10.87 2.61 1.03
CA HIS A 19 -12.07 3.07 1.70
C HIS A 19 -13.25 3.16 0.73
N ALA A 20 -14.46 3.20 1.30
CA ALA A 20 -15.65 3.58 0.56
C ALA A 20 -15.55 5.04 0.09
N ILE A 21 -16.35 5.37 -0.91
CA ILE A 21 -16.47 6.74 -1.40
C ILE A 21 -17.21 7.57 -0.34
N ASP A 22 -16.68 8.75 -0.02
CA ASP A 22 -17.23 9.65 0.98
C ASP A 22 -18.68 10.03 0.61
N PRO A 23 -19.63 10.00 1.57
CA PRO A 23 -21.01 10.38 1.30
C PRO A 23 -21.09 11.80 0.72
N CYS A 24 -21.46 11.87 -0.55
CA CYS A 24 -21.62 13.13 -1.27
C CYS A 24 -23.04 13.23 -1.84
N THR A 25 -23.69 14.36 -1.62
CA THR A 25 -25.05 14.65 -2.10
C THR A 25 -25.17 14.68 -3.63
N ALA A 26 -24.06 14.89 -4.34
CA ALA A 26 -23.99 14.90 -5.79
C ALA A 26 -23.36 13.63 -6.39
N TYR A 27 -23.27 12.56 -5.60
CA TYR A 27 -22.83 11.25 -6.08
C TYR A 27 -23.67 10.80 -7.29
N GLY A 28 -23.00 10.36 -8.37
CA GLY A 28 -23.67 9.90 -9.60
C GLY A 28 -24.20 11.01 -10.53
N GLN A 29 -24.09 12.29 -10.15
CA GLN A 29 -24.48 13.40 -11.02
C GLN A 29 -23.51 13.57 -12.20
N ARG A 30 -24.00 14.03 -13.36
CA ARG A 30 -23.14 14.32 -14.52
C ARG A 30 -22.09 15.37 -14.16
N GLY A 31 -20.84 15.13 -14.57
CA GLY A 31 -19.71 16.01 -14.25
C GLY A 31 -19.17 15.87 -12.82
N HIS A 32 -19.78 15.02 -11.98
CA HIS A 32 -19.31 14.75 -10.63
C HIS A 32 -18.38 13.54 -10.61
N GLN A 33 -17.06 13.78 -10.69
CA GLN A 33 -16.06 12.72 -10.67
C GLN A 33 -15.69 12.34 -9.23
N ILE A 34 -15.30 11.07 -9.06
CA ILE A 34 -14.66 10.57 -7.86
C ILE A 34 -13.17 10.89 -7.97
N GLN A 35 -12.61 11.52 -6.95
CA GLN A 35 -11.18 11.75 -6.85
C GLN A 35 -10.57 10.81 -5.81
N GLU A 36 -9.59 10.02 -6.23
CA GLU A 36 -8.79 9.23 -5.31
C GLU A 36 -7.80 10.13 -4.54
N LYS A 37 -7.72 9.90 -3.23
CA LYS A 37 -6.74 10.53 -2.34
C LYS A 37 -5.87 9.41 -1.77
N THR A 38 -4.59 9.40 -2.11
CA THR A 38 -3.66 8.41 -1.57
C THR A 38 -3.04 8.92 -0.27
N VAL A 39 -3.04 8.07 0.76
CA VAL A 39 -2.30 8.27 2.00
C VAL A 39 -1.28 7.16 2.15
N LEU A 40 -0.04 7.51 2.48
CA LEU A 40 1.01 6.54 2.71
C LEU A 40 0.96 6.06 4.17
N VAL A 41 0.80 4.75 4.36
CA VAL A 41 0.71 4.11 5.67
C VAL A 41 1.74 2.99 5.78
N GLY A 42 2.58 3.07 6.82
CA GLY A 42 3.64 2.08 7.07
C GLY A 42 4.74 2.02 6.00
N TYR A 43 5.74 1.16 6.26
CA TYR A 43 6.95 1.05 5.43
C TYR A 43 6.76 0.14 4.20
N ALA A 44 6.60 -1.18 4.43
CA ALA A 44 6.45 -2.18 3.38
C ALA A 44 5.37 -3.22 3.72
N CYS A 45 4.71 -3.77 2.70
CA CYS A 45 3.66 -4.78 2.90
C CYS A 45 4.22 -6.16 3.30
N PRO A 46 3.41 -7.10 3.80
CA PRO A 46 3.86 -8.44 4.19
C PRO A 46 4.61 -9.23 3.10
N ARG A 47 4.40 -8.89 1.83
CA ARG A 47 5.11 -9.51 0.69
C ARG A 47 6.47 -8.86 0.39
N HIS A 48 6.67 -7.62 0.82
CA HIS A 48 7.89 -6.85 0.59
C HIS A 48 8.67 -6.57 1.88
N THR A 49 8.15 -6.98 3.04
CA THR A 49 8.95 -7.17 4.24
C THR A 49 9.69 -8.49 4.08
N GLY A 50 10.95 -8.41 3.64
CA GLY A 50 11.75 -9.59 3.39
C GLY A 50 11.92 -10.41 4.67
N LYS A 51 11.57 -11.70 4.64
CA LYS A 51 12.35 -12.65 5.42
C LYS A 51 13.77 -12.52 4.86
N ARG A 52 14.69 -11.98 5.65
CA ARG A 52 16.11 -11.94 5.29
C ARG A 52 16.47 -13.35 4.83
N ALA A 53 16.74 -13.52 3.54
CA ALA A 53 17.30 -14.76 3.06
C ALA A 53 18.55 -15.00 3.91
N PRO A 54 18.74 -16.19 4.50
CA PRO A 54 19.96 -16.47 5.23
C PRO A 54 21.12 -16.15 4.28
N ASP A 55 22.00 -15.26 4.74
CA ASP A 55 23.22 -14.93 4.03
C ASP A 55 23.94 -16.24 3.71
N ALA A 56 24.04 -16.58 2.42
CA ALA A 56 24.74 -17.78 1.97
C ALA A 56 26.24 -17.75 2.34
N SER A 57 26.76 -16.57 2.69
CA SER A 57 28.13 -16.40 3.17
C SER A 57 28.34 -16.97 4.57
N ALA A 58 27.31 -17.09 5.42
CA ALA A 58 27.42 -17.62 6.79
C ALA A 58 27.57 -19.15 6.86
N ALA A 59 27.21 -19.88 5.81
CA ALA A 59 27.34 -21.34 5.75
C ALA A 59 28.78 -21.80 5.43
N ALA A 60 29.68 -20.89 5.05
CA ALA A 60 31.00 -21.24 4.53
C ALA A 60 32.10 -21.40 5.58
N TRP A 61 31.91 -20.95 6.84
CA TRP A 61 32.99 -20.90 7.85
C TRP A 61 33.01 -22.10 8.80
N THR A 62 32.01 -22.99 8.75
CA THR A 62 31.92 -24.14 9.68
C THR A 62 32.51 -25.43 9.13
N ALA A 63 33.24 -25.38 8.00
CA ALA A 63 33.86 -26.55 7.37
C ALA A 63 35.39 -26.42 7.26
N SER A 64 36.07 -26.08 8.35
CA SER A 64 37.53 -26.16 8.46
C SER A 64 37.94 -26.69 9.83
#